data_AF-A0A0U5GHP9-F1
#
_entry.id   AF-A0A0U5GHP9-F1
#
_cell.length_a   1.000
_cell.length_b   1.000
_cell.length_c   1.000
_cell.angle_alpha   90.00
_cell.angle_beta   90.00
_cell.angle_gamma   90.00
#
_symmetry.space_group_name_H-M   'P 1'
#
loop_
_entity.id
_entity.type
_entity.pdbx_description
1 polymer ?
#
loop_
_entity_poly.entity_id
_entity_poly.type
_entity_poly.pdbx_seq_one_letter_code
_entity_poly.pdbx_strand_id
1 'polypeptide(L)'
;MHAFTSLTTLLLTLSPALISAAALPGPLAKRDHCDTLTTFSESDTRALQESLQSSSADLTFIGAHSYHSWDHGSARICVWNDYIFENTHVSQWEAGWAVGYVFDMCCSGQGGNW
;
A
#
# COMPACT_ATOMS: atom_id res chain seq x y z
N MET A 1 -52.30 29.13 -47.87
CA MET A 1 -51.43 28.00 -48.30
C MET A 1 -50.04 28.63 -48.47
N HIS A 2 -48.98 28.35 -47.73
CA HIS A 2 -48.58 27.24 -46.87
C HIS A 2 -47.92 27.77 -45.59
N ALA A 3 -48.09 27.05 -44.50
CA ALA A 3 -47.49 27.32 -43.21
C ALA A 3 -45.98 27.01 -43.23
N PHE A 4 -45.17 27.98 -42.81
CA PHE A 4 -43.81 27.76 -42.33
C PHE A 4 -43.89 27.58 -40.80
N THR A 5 -43.61 26.37 -40.32
CA THR A 5 -43.39 26.02 -38.90
C THR A 5 -42.18 25.09 -38.91
N SER A 6 -40.95 25.51 -38.58
CA SER A 6 -40.42 25.86 -37.26
C SER A 6 -40.59 24.74 -36.21
N LEU A 7 -39.51 24.50 -35.45
CA LEU A 7 -39.29 23.55 -34.36
C LEU A 7 -38.87 22.11 -34.73
N THR A 8 -37.57 21.94 -35.02
CA THR A 8 -36.80 20.79 -34.49
C THR A 8 -36.07 21.23 -33.21
N THR A 9 -36.83 21.45 -32.15
CA THR A 9 -36.30 21.45 -30.78
C THR A 9 -36.53 20.04 -30.24
N LEU A 10 -35.68 19.09 -30.65
CA LEU A 10 -35.74 17.74 -30.09
C LEU A 10 -35.18 17.82 -28.67
N LEU A 11 -36.07 17.54 -27.72
CA LEU A 11 -35.86 17.52 -26.30
C LEU A 11 -34.54 16.84 -25.90
N LEU A 12 -33.72 17.55 -25.12
CA LEU A 12 -32.82 16.93 -24.15
C LEU A 12 -33.64 16.23 -23.08
N THR A 13 -34.10 15.02 -23.34
CA THR A 13 -34.60 14.13 -22.30
C THR A 13 -34.11 12.71 -22.57
N LEU A 14 -33.69 12.03 -21.49
CA LEU A 14 -33.17 10.66 -21.42
C LEU A 14 -31.70 10.58 -21.84
N SER A 15 -30.73 10.40 -20.95
CA SER A 15 -30.74 9.75 -19.64
C SER A 15 -29.56 10.31 -18.85
N PRO A 16 -29.56 10.29 -17.51
CA PRO A 16 -28.30 10.13 -16.82
C PRO A 16 -27.78 8.77 -17.27
N ALA A 17 -26.98 8.76 -18.34
CA ALA A 17 -26.06 7.67 -18.55
C ALA A 17 -25.39 7.50 -17.20
N LEU A 18 -25.63 6.34 -16.60
CA LEU A 18 -24.91 5.89 -15.44
C LEU A 18 -23.44 6.09 -15.77
N ILE A 19 -22.87 7.20 -15.31
CA ILE A 19 -21.51 7.19 -14.83
C ILE A 19 -21.64 6.18 -13.70
N SER A 20 -21.42 4.92 -14.05
CA SER A 20 -20.98 3.94 -13.09
C SER A 20 -19.72 4.59 -12.53
N ALA A 21 -19.90 5.34 -11.44
CA ALA A 21 -18.92 5.37 -10.40
C ALA A 21 -18.77 3.89 -10.07
N ALA A 22 -17.89 3.21 -10.80
CA ALA A 22 -17.17 2.08 -10.27
C ALA A 22 -16.72 2.63 -8.93
N ALA A 23 -17.42 2.24 -7.87
CA ALA A 23 -17.10 2.65 -6.54
C ALA A 23 -15.62 2.32 -6.45
N LEU A 24 -14.78 3.36 -6.36
CA LEU A 24 -13.38 3.17 -6.04
C LEU A 24 -13.42 2.21 -4.88
N PRO A 25 -12.78 1.02 -5.00
CA PRO A 25 -12.82 0.06 -3.92
C PRO A 25 -12.51 0.85 -2.65
N GLY A 26 -13.39 0.73 -1.65
CA GLY A 26 -13.21 1.44 -0.38
C GLY A 26 -11.77 1.27 0.08
N PRO A 27 -11.24 2.20 0.91
CA PRO A 27 -9.83 2.21 1.29
C PRO A 27 -9.36 0.79 1.54
N LEU A 28 -8.32 0.36 0.81
CA LEU A 28 -7.82 -1.01 0.84
C LEU A 28 -7.83 -1.48 2.29
N ALA A 29 -8.59 -2.54 2.58
CA ALA A 29 -8.66 -3.06 3.93
C ALA A 29 -7.23 -3.31 4.40
N LYS A 30 -6.88 -2.74 5.56
CA LYS A 30 -5.57 -2.96 6.16
C LYS A 30 -5.40 -4.47 6.36
N ARG A 31 -4.37 -5.05 5.75
CA ARG A 31 -4.05 -6.48 5.82
C ARG A 31 -2.80 -6.64 6.68
N ASP A 32 -2.96 -6.59 7.99
CA ASP A 32 -1.92 -6.93 8.95
C ASP A 32 -2.27 -8.24 9.67
N HIS A 33 -1.34 -9.18 9.66
CA HIS A 33 -1.45 -10.42 10.41
C HIS A 33 -0.05 -10.90 10.81
N CYS A 34 0.01 -11.69 11.88
CA CYS A 34 1.23 -12.35 12.32
C CYS A 34 1.06 -13.85 12.08
N ASP A 35 1.81 -14.42 11.14
CA ASP A 35 1.90 -15.86 10.95
C ASP A 35 2.96 -16.47 11.89
N THR A 36 2.75 -17.71 12.31
CA THR A 36 3.65 -18.47 13.20
C THR A 36 4.88 -19.06 12.51
N LEU A 37 5.13 -18.74 11.24
CA LEU A 37 6.00 -19.55 10.37
C LEU A 37 7.49 -19.17 10.38
N THR A 38 7.90 -18.08 11.03
CA THR A 38 9.32 -17.72 11.09
C THR A 38 9.68 -17.07 12.44
N THR A 39 10.49 -17.77 13.23
CA THR A 39 11.18 -17.18 14.38
C THR A 39 12.34 -16.34 13.86
N PHE A 40 12.16 -15.03 13.80
CA PHE A 40 13.24 -14.07 13.59
C PHE A 40 13.71 -13.53 14.95
N SER A 41 15.00 -13.19 15.07
CA SER A 41 15.53 -12.67 16.33
C SER A 41 15.02 -11.24 16.57
N GLU A 42 14.59 -10.96 17.80
CA GLU A 42 14.20 -9.62 18.22
C GLU A 42 15.37 -8.62 18.10
N SER A 43 16.59 -9.08 18.42
CA SER A 43 17.81 -8.27 18.30
C SER A 43 18.06 -7.84 16.86
N ASP A 44 17.87 -8.77 15.93
CA ASP A 44 18.11 -8.56 14.51
C ASP A 44 17.05 -7.63 13.92
N THR A 45 15.81 -7.74 14.41
CA THR A 45 14.70 -6.86 14.01
C THR A 45 14.94 -5.43 14.44
N ARG A 46 15.39 -5.23 15.69
CA ARG A 46 15.75 -3.90 16.20
C ARG A 46 16.95 -3.33 15.45
N ALA A 47 17.97 -4.14 15.17
CA ALA A 47 19.12 -3.73 14.38
C ALA A 47 18.74 -3.35 12.94
N LEU A 48 17.81 -4.10 12.31
CA LEU A 48 17.27 -3.77 11.00
C LEU A 48 16.53 -2.41 11.04
N GLN A 49 15.63 -2.21 12.01
CA GLN A 49 14.94 -0.93 12.19
C GLN A 49 15.92 0.24 12.34
N GLU A 50 16.90 0.11 13.24
CA GLU A 50 17.91 1.15 13.49
C GLU A 50 18.74 1.43 12.25
N SER A 51 19.13 0.40 11.49
CA SER A 51 19.89 0.57 10.24
C SER A 51 19.12 1.37 9.20
N LEU A 52 17.82 1.09 9.04
CA LEU A 52 16.94 1.78 8.10
C LEU A 52 16.64 3.22 8.53
N GLN A 53 16.57 3.45 9.84
CA GLN A 53 16.36 4.79 10.40
C GLN A 53 17.65 5.62 10.48
N SER A 54 18.82 5.01 10.31
CA SER A 54 20.09 5.75 10.29
C SER A 54 20.30 6.58 9.01
N SER A 55 19.63 6.24 7.90
CA SER A 55 19.65 6.99 6.64
C SER A 55 18.27 7.62 6.35
N SER A 56 18.11 8.90 6.69
CA SER A 56 16.81 9.59 6.57
C SER A 56 16.50 10.17 5.19
N ALA A 57 17.46 10.15 4.24
CA ALA A 57 17.33 10.81 2.94
C ALA A 57 17.26 9.86 1.72
N ASP A 58 17.52 8.57 1.90
CA ASP A 58 17.59 7.63 0.79
C ASP A 58 16.21 7.14 0.38
N LEU A 59 15.81 7.47 -0.85
CA LEU A 59 14.63 6.93 -1.52
C LEU A 59 15.01 5.67 -2.28
N THR A 60 14.26 4.59 -2.04
CA THR A 60 14.40 3.33 -2.77
C THR A 60 13.31 3.22 -3.81
N PHE A 61 13.72 3.11 -5.08
CA PHE A 61 12.82 2.84 -6.19
C PHE A 61 12.27 1.42 -6.12
N ILE A 62 10.96 1.27 -6.26
CA ILE A 62 10.28 -0.02 -6.36
C ILE A 62 9.38 0.02 -7.60
N GLY A 63 9.74 -0.77 -8.60
CA GLY A 63 8.98 -0.85 -9.85
C GLY A 63 7.57 -1.43 -9.64
N ALA A 64 6.64 -1.14 -10.54
CA ALA A 64 5.32 -1.76 -10.55
C ALA A 64 5.43 -3.31 -10.52
N HIS A 65 4.59 -3.98 -9.72
CA HIS A 65 4.61 -5.43 -9.52
C HIS A 65 5.99 -6.01 -9.14
N SER A 66 6.76 -5.26 -8.37
CA SER A 66 8.06 -5.71 -7.86
C SER A 66 8.15 -5.50 -6.35
N TYR A 67 9.19 -6.07 -5.74
CA TYR A 67 9.51 -5.78 -4.35
C TYR A 67 10.96 -5.38 -4.20
N HIS A 68 11.21 -4.66 -3.12
CA HIS A 68 12.54 -4.48 -2.57
C HIS A 68 12.56 -5.04 -1.16
N SER A 69 13.71 -5.55 -0.73
CA SER A 69 13.88 -6.09 0.61
C SER A 69 15.15 -5.58 1.27
N TRP A 70 15.08 -5.40 2.58
CA TRP A 70 16.23 -5.17 3.44
C TRP A 70 16.30 -6.27 4.48
N ASP A 71 17.51 -6.70 4.83
CA ASP A 71 17.72 -7.69 5.87
C ASP A 71 18.89 -7.34 6.80
N HIS A 72 18.81 -7.88 8.00
CA HIS A 72 19.85 -7.85 9.01
C HIS A 72 19.79 -9.16 9.78
N GLY A 73 20.83 -9.99 9.68
CA GLY A 73 20.85 -11.30 10.32
C GLY A 73 19.66 -12.17 9.89
N SER A 74 18.80 -12.52 10.84
CA SER A 74 17.58 -13.31 10.62
C SER A 74 16.32 -12.48 10.29
N ALA A 75 16.38 -11.16 10.44
CA ALA A 75 15.24 -10.27 10.17
C ALA A 75 15.26 -9.78 8.72
N ARG A 76 14.11 -9.81 8.05
CA ARG A 76 13.93 -9.29 6.69
C ARG A 76 12.59 -8.57 6.57
N ILE A 77 12.62 -7.39 5.97
CA ILE A 77 11.42 -6.66 5.53
C ILE A 77 11.34 -6.65 4.01
N CYS A 78 10.16 -6.95 3.48
CA CYS A 78 9.86 -6.90 2.06
C CYS A 78 8.77 -5.86 1.82
N VAL A 79 9.00 -4.93 0.90
CA VAL A 79 8.00 -3.95 0.47
C VAL A 79 7.62 -4.28 -0.97
N TRP A 80 6.38 -4.69 -1.15
CA TRP A 80 5.79 -5.01 -2.45
C TRP A 80 5.04 -3.80 -3.00
N ASN A 81 5.32 -3.43 -4.24
CA ASN A 81 4.56 -2.44 -4.97
C ASN A 81 3.42 -3.13 -5.75
N ASP A 82 2.21 -3.01 -5.23
CA ASP A 82 1.00 -3.61 -5.82
C ASP A 82 0.35 -2.74 -6.92
N TYR A 83 0.93 -1.57 -7.22
CA TYR A 83 0.47 -0.76 -8.36
C TYR A 83 0.72 -1.49 -9.68
N ILE A 84 -0.24 -1.32 -10.61
CA ILE A 84 -0.24 -2.03 -11.88
C ILE A 84 0.76 -1.41 -12.85
N PHE A 85 0.86 -0.08 -12.86
CA PHE A 85 1.70 0.65 -13.82
C PHE A 85 2.61 1.68 -13.14
N GLU A 86 2.34 2.02 -11.89
CA GLU A 86 3.02 3.07 -11.17
C GLU A 86 4.26 2.54 -10.43
N ASN A 87 5.39 3.19 -10.66
CA ASN A 87 6.57 2.99 -9.83
C ASN A 87 6.43 3.80 -8.54
N THR A 88 6.93 3.26 -7.43
CA THR A 88 6.91 3.93 -6.13
C THR A 88 8.33 4.19 -5.64
N HIS A 89 8.45 5.17 -4.74
CA HIS A 89 9.65 5.40 -3.97
C HIS A 89 9.28 5.32 -2.50
N VAL A 90 10.05 4.57 -1.74
CA VAL A 90 9.87 4.44 -0.29
C VAL A 90 11.15 4.89 0.36
N SER A 91 11.05 5.76 1.36
CA SER A 91 12.22 6.14 2.14
C SER A 91 12.65 4.97 3.03
N GLN A 92 13.96 4.79 3.23
CA GLN A 92 14.43 3.78 4.19
C GLN A 92 13.90 4.05 5.60
N TRP A 93 13.78 5.33 5.97
CA TRP A 93 13.18 5.73 7.24
C TRP A 93 11.74 5.20 7.43
N GLU A 94 10.89 5.30 6.40
CA GLU A 94 9.53 4.73 6.42
C GLU A 94 9.53 3.21 6.50
N ALA A 95 10.45 2.54 5.79
CA ALA A 95 10.62 1.10 5.92
C ALA A 95 11.03 0.71 7.35
N GLY A 96 11.90 1.48 7.99
CA GLY A 96 12.27 1.29 9.40
C GLY A 96 11.10 1.48 10.36
N TRP A 97 10.23 2.47 10.12
CA TRP A 97 8.97 2.63 10.86
C TRP A 97 8.05 1.40 10.70
N ALA A 98 7.96 0.85 9.50
CA ALA A 98 7.18 -0.36 9.24
C ALA A 98 7.76 -1.59 9.97
N VAL A 99 9.09 -1.74 10.02
CA VAL A 99 9.74 -2.81 10.81
C VAL A 99 9.37 -2.72 12.28
N GLY A 100 9.46 -1.53 12.88
CA GLY A 100 9.08 -1.32 14.28
C GLY A 100 7.60 -1.63 14.54
N TYR A 101 6.72 -1.22 13.61
CA TYR A 101 5.30 -1.54 13.69
C TYR A 101 5.00 -3.05 13.68
N VAL A 102 5.67 -3.80 12.79
CA VAL A 102 5.54 -5.27 12.72
C VAL A 102 6.11 -5.93 13.97
N PHE A 103 7.25 -5.46 14.46
CA PHE A 103 7.86 -5.95 15.71
C PHE A 103 6.92 -5.77 16.90
N ASP A 104 6.35 -4.58 17.06
CA ASP A 104 5.44 -4.30 18.17
C ASP A 104 4.19 -5.19 18.09
N MET A 105 3.63 -5.36 16.88
CA MET A 105 2.44 -6.18 16.67
C MET A 105 2.68 -7.69 16.88
N CYS A 106 3.78 -8.21 16.33
CA CYS A 106 4.00 -9.65 16.22
C CYS A 106 4.91 -10.24 17.31
N CYS A 107 5.79 -9.43 17.92
CA CYS A 107 6.73 -9.90 18.95
C CYS A 107 6.36 -9.39 20.35
N SER A 108 6.05 -8.09 20.48
CA SER A 108 5.81 -7.49 21.81
C SER A 108 4.44 -7.81 22.41
N GLY A 109 3.51 -8.36 21.61
CA GLY A 109 2.17 -8.78 22.03
C GLY A 109 2.06 -10.21 22.57
N GLN A 110 3.10 -11.04 22.49
CA GLN A 110 3.11 -12.41 23.00
C GLN A 110 3.81 -12.50 24.36
N GLY A 111 3.19 -11.91 25.38
CA GLY A 111 3.38 -12.29 26.78
C GLY A 111 2.71 -13.64 27.10
N GLY A 112 2.92 -14.65 26.25
CA GLY A 112 2.38 -15.99 26.41
C GLY A 112 3.48 -17.00 26.14
N ASN A 113 3.95 -17.65 27.21
CA ASN A 113 4.93 -18.74 27.21
C ASN A 113 4.83 -19.64 25.97
N TRP A 114 5.90 -19.68 25.19
CA TRP A 114 6.23 -20.83 24.35
C TRP A 114 7.21 -21.72 25.11
#